data_AF-A0A962XY85-F1
#
_entry.id   AF-A0A962XY85-F1
#
_cell.length_a   1.000
_cell.length_b   1.000
_cell.length_c   1.000
_cell.angle_alpha   90.00
_cell.angle_beta   90.00
_cell.angle_gamma   90.00
#
_symmetry.space_group_name_H-M   'P 1'
#
loop_
_entity.id
_entity.type
_entity.pdbx_description
1 polymer ?
#
loop_
_entity_poly.entity_id
_entity_poly.type
_entity_poly.pdbx_seq_one_letter_code
_entity_poly.pdbx_strand_id
1 'polypeptide(L)'
;MSSQVTAPRSGRQLAESIRYVLATPGAPLDERIRHALELLFDHDFSRVRIYTDAAAAQCAASLNARAFTVDESVVFAAGAYAPATKAGLRVLAHELTHVVQNRRPSNRERSIDIRGLVAAEREAERVGARVAEGLPAGKIQETRVPIAFTPSSGAIERLISYTWTDWTVTMSEETAVLGVLRTDPDMPATIRDLHASRMLYALVDRVDEGDNPRQLIELLGGGSDAGAKTLVRPAVSMYRIYLIWYFDLSHELQNGFRRLGARFTATPFNTAPYAALIPSAPDAPFSGAGASGVNPATLSIPLSDQALMAGGHDATRARYSNPIPGSLPAYLATLSSTQRRQQATLLLQQPIISIVPHSYGARLPSRADVMRLAADRHNLHPALLAAFILAEQRDQSRNEDAKDLTAATSLMQANTSIGLGQVVVSTARGEDLFSDLLSSSFRSSLNHTCIAMLLASDEFNIFAVAKYIRLVANRAAGRPIASLPRTKRAFPGINLAAYAANSRTWPDDNIRALGSEYTSAPWDDRVSVGWGNFVLEAYRDVLASGIF
;
A
#
# COMPACT_ATOMS: atom_id res chain seq x y z
N MET A 1 -33.59 20.51 4.62
CA MET A 1 -32.47 21.46 4.42
C MET A 1 -31.25 20.65 4.04
N SER A 2 -31.06 20.44 2.74
CA SER A 2 -29.96 19.63 2.20
C SER A 2 -28.77 20.52 1.92
N SER A 3 -27.69 20.31 2.66
CA SER A 3 -26.38 20.91 2.38
C SER A 3 -25.73 20.08 1.29
N GLN A 4 -25.71 20.61 0.06
CA GLN A 4 -24.96 20.01 -1.04
C GLN A 4 -23.46 20.14 -0.77
N VAL A 5 -22.82 18.99 -0.57
CA VAL A 5 -21.38 18.83 -0.71
C VAL A 5 -21.06 18.98 -2.20
N THR A 6 -20.39 20.07 -2.57
CA THR A 6 -19.92 20.29 -3.94
C THR A 6 -18.77 19.32 -4.24
N ALA A 7 -18.95 18.47 -5.25
CA ALA A 7 -17.89 17.64 -5.84
C ALA A 7 -16.72 18.50 -6.38
N PRO A 8 -15.48 17.98 -6.43
CA PRO A 8 -14.37 18.68 -7.09
C PRO A 8 -14.66 18.86 -8.59
N ARG A 9 -14.38 20.04 -9.11
CA ARG A 9 -14.60 20.40 -10.53
C ARG A 9 -13.49 19.79 -11.40
N SER A 10 -13.84 19.29 -12.58
CA SER A 10 -12.86 18.80 -13.57
C SER A 10 -12.03 19.94 -14.17
N GLY A 11 -10.81 19.66 -14.64
CA GLY A 11 -9.93 20.67 -15.27
C GLY A 11 -10.56 21.43 -16.45
N ARG A 12 -11.50 20.80 -17.17
CA ARG A 12 -12.29 21.43 -18.23
C ARG A 12 -13.21 22.53 -17.72
N GLN A 13 -13.89 22.30 -16.59
CA GLN A 13 -14.76 23.30 -15.96
C GLN A 13 -13.96 24.49 -15.43
N LEU A 14 -12.72 24.24 -14.98
CA LEU A 14 -11.81 25.28 -14.52
C LEU A 14 -11.33 26.17 -15.68
N ALA A 15 -10.92 25.59 -16.81
CA ALA A 15 -10.51 26.36 -18.00
C ALA A 15 -11.68 27.16 -18.63
N GLU A 16 -12.89 26.63 -18.60
CA GLU A 16 -14.11 27.36 -18.98
C GLU A 16 -14.41 28.50 -18.00
N SER A 17 -14.20 28.29 -16.69
CA SER A 17 -14.34 29.33 -15.68
C SER A 17 -13.32 30.46 -15.86
N ILE A 18 -12.05 30.17 -16.14
CA ILE A 18 -11.03 31.19 -16.42
C ILE A 18 -11.40 31.98 -17.68
N ARG A 19 -11.76 31.30 -18.78
CA ARG A 19 -12.19 31.97 -20.02
C ARG A 19 -13.43 32.84 -19.81
N TYR A 20 -14.39 32.37 -19.04
CA TYR A 20 -15.58 33.13 -18.70
C TYR A 20 -15.25 34.41 -17.92
N VAL A 21 -14.36 34.32 -16.92
CA VAL A 21 -13.90 35.47 -16.15
C VAL A 21 -13.13 36.45 -17.05
N LEU A 22 -12.21 35.97 -17.88
CA LEU A 22 -11.41 36.85 -18.75
C LEU A 22 -12.19 37.43 -19.93
N ALA A 23 -13.36 36.87 -20.27
CA ALA A 23 -14.26 37.41 -21.29
C ALA A 23 -15.03 38.65 -20.80
N THR A 24 -15.08 38.91 -19.49
CA THR A 24 -15.63 40.16 -18.96
C THR A 24 -14.57 41.28 -19.00
N PRO A 25 -14.98 42.54 -19.10
CA PRO A 25 -14.05 43.65 -18.98
C PRO A 25 -13.55 43.74 -17.53
N GLY A 26 -12.28 43.42 -17.30
CA GLY A 26 -11.61 43.65 -16.01
C GLY A 26 -11.40 45.15 -15.75
N ALA A 27 -11.24 45.53 -14.48
CA ALA A 27 -10.97 46.92 -14.11
C ALA A 27 -9.49 47.26 -14.34
N PRO A 28 -9.15 48.50 -14.78
CA PRO A 28 -7.76 48.93 -14.75
C PRO A 28 -7.27 48.98 -13.30
N LEU A 29 -5.97 48.78 -13.11
CA LEU A 29 -5.35 49.02 -11.80
C LEU A 29 -5.54 50.49 -11.41
N ASP A 30 -5.95 50.74 -10.16
CA ASP A 30 -6.18 52.10 -9.64
C ASP A 30 -4.97 52.99 -9.91
N GLU A 31 -5.21 54.22 -10.37
CA GLU A 31 -4.15 55.09 -10.89
C GLU A 31 -3.04 55.38 -9.87
N ARG A 32 -3.41 55.60 -8.60
CA ARG A 32 -2.42 55.90 -7.55
C ARG A 32 -1.59 54.67 -7.20
N ILE A 33 -2.24 53.51 -7.09
CA ILE A 33 -1.57 52.23 -6.83
C ILE A 33 -0.68 51.84 -8.01
N ARG A 34 -1.16 52.03 -9.24
CA ARG A 34 -0.42 51.78 -10.46
C ARG A 34 0.86 52.61 -10.51
N HIS A 35 0.78 53.94 -10.39
CA HIS A 35 1.99 54.78 -10.41
C HIS A 35 2.99 54.42 -9.32
N ALA A 36 2.53 54.10 -8.10
CA ALA A 36 3.40 53.67 -7.02
C ALA A 36 4.12 52.34 -7.35
N LEU A 37 3.41 51.37 -7.92
CA LEU A 37 3.98 50.07 -8.30
C LEU A 37 4.88 50.17 -9.53
N GLU A 38 4.53 50.99 -10.53
CA GLU A 38 5.38 51.23 -11.71
C GLU A 38 6.74 51.81 -11.28
N LEU A 39 6.79 52.71 -10.28
CA LEU A 39 8.04 53.21 -9.70
C LEU A 39 8.86 52.13 -8.97
N LEU A 40 8.20 51.23 -8.24
CA LEU A 40 8.89 50.17 -7.49
C LEU A 40 9.40 49.04 -8.40
N PHE A 41 8.71 48.78 -9.51
CA PHE A 41 9.04 47.73 -10.49
C PHE A 41 9.87 48.22 -11.68
N ASP A 42 9.91 49.52 -11.95
CA ASP A 42 10.43 50.08 -13.20
C ASP A 42 9.79 49.40 -14.44
N HIS A 43 8.46 49.25 -14.40
CA HIS A 43 7.67 48.56 -15.42
C HIS A 43 6.31 49.22 -15.62
N ASP A 44 5.80 49.27 -16.86
CA ASP A 44 4.47 49.80 -17.20
C ASP A 44 3.37 48.78 -16.93
N PHE A 45 2.41 49.14 -16.08
CA PHE A 45 1.26 48.29 -15.73
C PHE A 45 -0.07 48.85 -16.26
N SER A 46 -0.05 49.83 -17.18
CA SER A 46 -1.26 50.46 -17.76
C SER A 46 -2.21 49.46 -18.44
N ARG A 47 -1.67 48.34 -18.92
CA ARG A 47 -2.46 47.29 -19.57
C ARG A 47 -2.99 46.23 -18.60
N VAL A 48 -2.59 46.27 -17.34
CA VAL A 48 -3.05 45.30 -16.35
C VAL A 48 -4.55 45.43 -16.12
N ARG A 49 -5.24 44.29 -16.05
CA ARG A 49 -6.67 44.19 -15.74
C ARG A 49 -6.89 43.36 -14.48
N ILE A 50 -7.67 43.90 -13.56
CA ILE A 50 -7.96 43.32 -12.25
C ILE A 50 -9.39 42.76 -12.26
N TYR A 51 -9.53 41.51 -11.83
CA TYR A 51 -10.80 40.79 -11.75
C TYR A 51 -11.08 40.39 -10.30
N THR A 52 -12.13 40.95 -9.71
CA THR A 52 -12.50 40.77 -8.29
C THR A 52 -13.98 40.45 -8.08
N ASP A 53 -14.73 40.24 -9.16
CA ASP A 53 -16.16 39.93 -9.07
C ASP A 53 -16.41 38.51 -8.52
N ALA A 54 -17.68 38.14 -8.35
CA ALA A 54 -18.04 36.85 -7.78
C ALA A 54 -17.55 35.67 -8.63
N ALA A 55 -17.48 35.84 -9.96
CA ALA A 55 -17.00 34.80 -10.87
C ALA A 55 -15.47 34.63 -10.75
N ALA A 56 -14.72 35.73 -10.68
CA ALA A 56 -13.29 35.77 -10.40
C ALA A 56 -12.97 35.12 -9.06
N ALA A 57 -13.72 35.47 -8.01
CA ALA A 57 -13.56 34.91 -6.68
C ALA A 57 -13.79 33.39 -6.66
N GLN A 58 -14.84 32.92 -7.34
CA GLN A 58 -15.14 31.50 -7.46
C GLN A 58 -14.09 30.76 -8.30
N CYS A 59 -13.55 31.40 -9.33
CA CYS A 59 -12.50 30.86 -10.17
C CYS A 59 -11.18 30.69 -9.39
N ALA A 60 -10.73 31.75 -8.71
CA ALA A 60 -9.53 31.71 -7.85
C ALA A 60 -9.67 30.70 -6.70
N ALA A 61 -10.85 30.60 -6.08
CA ALA A 61 -11.13 29.58 -5.06
C ALA A 61 -11.07 28.15 -5.63
N SER A 62 -11.50 27.96 -6.89
CA SER A 62 -11.40 26.65 -7.57
C SER A 62 -9.95 26.26 -7.87
N LEU A 63 -9.02 27.22 -7.91
CA LEU A 63 -7.56 27.01 -7.99
C LEU A 63 -6.89 26.93 -6.62
N ASN A 64 -7.66 27.06 -5.52
CA ASN A 64 -7.13 27.26 -4.17
C ASN A 64 -6.09 28.40 -4.09
N ALA A 65 -6.25 29.42 -4.94
CA ALA A 65 -5.33 30.53 -5.07
C ALA A 65 -5.93 31.79 -4.45
N ARG A 66 -5.10 32.60 -3.79
CA ARG A 66 -5.50 33.93 -3.30
C ARG A 66 -5.63 34.93 -4.46
N ALA A 67 -4.78 34.76 -5.45
CA ALA A 67 -4.85 35.41 -6.75
C ALA A 67 -4.07 34.56 -7.77
N PHE A 68 -4.23 34.84 -9.06
CA PHE A 68 -3.38 34.30 -10.13
C PHE A 68 -3.31 35.26 -11.32
N THR A 69 -2.27 35.11 -12.15
CA THR A 69 -2.01 35.97 -13.31
C THR A 69 -2.07 35.18 -14.62
N VAL A 70 -2.73 35.75 -15.63
CA VAL A 70 -2.75 35.29 -17.02
C VAL A 70 -2.45 36.47 -17.92
N ASP A 71 -1.30 36.46 -18.60
CA ASP A 71 -0.79 37.58 -19.40
C ASP A 71 -0.77 38.90 -18.60
N GLU A 72 -1.67 39.83 -18.90
CA GLU A 72 -1.83 41.13 -18.24
C GLU A 72 -3.07 41.15 -17.32
N SER A 73 -3.71 40.01 -17.07
CA SER A 73 -4.91 39.89 -16.26
C SER A 73 -4.61 39.24 -14.91
N VAL A 74 -5.01 39.88 -13.82
CA VAL A 74 -4.86 39.36 -12.45
C VAL A 74 -6.23 39.11 -11.83
N VAL A 75 -6.47 37.88 -11.41
CA VAL A 75 -7.74 37.41 -10.87
C VAL A 75 -7.59 37.15 -9.38
N PHE A 76 -8.48 37.70 -8.55
CA PHE A 76 -8.41 37.60 -7.09
C PHE A 76 -9.54 36.76 -6.50
N ALA A 77 -9.23 36.04 -5.43
CA ALA A 77 -10.24 35.46 -4.55
C ALA A 77 -11.02 36.55 -3.79
N ALA A 78 -12.19 36.18 -3.25
CA ALA A 78 -13.00 37.09 -2.46
C ALA A 78 -12.19 37.72 -1.31
N GLY A 79 -12.18 39.05 -1.24
CA GLY A 79 -11.46 39.81 -0.20
C GLY A 79 -9.93 39.81 -0.31
N ALA A 80 -9.33 39.17 -1.33
CA ALA A 80 -7.88 39.13 -1.50
C ALA A 80 -7.29 40.40 -2.14
N TYR A 81 -8.08 41.11 -2.96
CA TYR A 81 -7.68 42.41 -3.51
C TYR A 81 -7.86 43.51 -2.47
N ALA A 82 -6.81 43.77 -1.70
CA ALA A 82 -6.78 44.79 -0.65
C ALA A 82 -5.46 45.59 -0.72
N PRO A 83 -5.22 46.35 -1.80
CA PRO A 83 -3.91 47.00 -2.06
C PRO A 83 -3.51 48.05 -1.02
N ALA A 84 -4.45 48.58 -0.24
CA ALA A 84 -4.18 49.48 0.89
C ALA A 84 -3.64 48.76 2.14
N THR A 85 -3.65 47.43 2.16
CA THR A 85 -3.11 46.62 3.25
C THR A 85 -1.78 46.01 2.83
N LYS A 86 -0.85 45.87 3.77
CA LYS A 86 0.45 45.23 3.50
C LYS A 86 0.32 43.80 2.95
N ALA A 87 -0.65 43.04 3.47
CA ALA A 87 -0.93 41.67 3.03
C ALA A 87 -1.51 41.61 1.61
N GLY A 88 -2.46 42.49 1.27
CA GLY A 88 -3.03 42.56 -0.08
C GLY A 88 -2.05 43.14 -1.10
N LEU A 89 -1.23 44.13 -0.71
CA LEU A 89 -0.16 44.68 -1.54
C LEU A 89 0.91 43.64 -1.86
N ARG A 90 1.27 42.78 -0.90
CA ARG A 90 2.19 41.64 -1.13
C ARG A 90 1.66 40.70 -2.22
N VAL A 91 0.39 40.33 -2.15
CA VAL A 91 -0.25 39.44 -3.13
C VAL A 91 -0.33 40.12 -4.49
N LEU A 92 -0.76 41.39 -4.56
CA LEU A 92 -0.78 42.14 -5.82
C LEU A 92 0.62 42.25 -6.45
N ALA A 93 1.65 42.53 -5.66
CA ALA A 93 3.02 42.62 -6.16
C ALA A 93 3.61 41.26 -6.58
N HIS A 94 3.23 40.17 -5.91
CA HIS A 94 3.54 38.79 -6.35
C HIS A 94 3.00 38.56 -7.76
N GLU A 95 1.71 38.82 -7.97
CA GLU A 95 1.06 38.64 -9.27
C GLU A 95 1.60 39.56 -10.37
N LEU A 96 1.87 40.84 -10.06
CA LEU A 96 2.50 41.75 -11.02
C LEU A 96 3.92 41.32 -11.40
N THR A 97 4.61 40.56 -10.55
CA THR A 97 5.90 39.97 -10.93
C THR A 97 5.71 38.96 -12.07
N HIS A 98 4.64 38.17 -12.05
CA HIS A 98 4.28 37.29 -13.16
C HIS A 98 3.92 38.06 -14.43
N VAL A 99 3.26 39.22 -14.33
CA VAL A 99 3.02 40.10 -15.50
C VAL A 99 4.34 40.52 -16.15
N VAL A 100 5.34 40.92 -15.36
CA VAL A 100 6.66 41.31 -15.87
C VAL A 100 7.39 40.12 -16.50
N GLN A 101 7.28 38.93 -15.89
CA GLN A 101 7.89 37.70 -16.39
C GLN A 101 7.26 37.25 -17.72
N ASN A 102 5.94 37.43 -17.90
CA ASN A 102 5.20 37.01 -19.10
C ASN A 102 5.50 37.85 -20.36
N ARG A 103 6.02 39.07 -20.22
CA ARG A 103 6.22 40.03 -21.33
C ARG A 103 7.56 39.92 -22.08
N ARG A 104 8.51 39.11 -21.63
CA ARG A 104 9.83 38.98 -22.29
C ARG A 104 9.78 37.91 -23.41
N PRO A 105 10.25 38.20 -24.65
CA PRO A 105 10.11 37.26 -25.76
C PRO A 105 11.07 36.08 -25.63
N SER A 106 10.56 34.89 -25.29
CA SER A 106 11.27 33.63 -25.51
C SER A 106 11.11 33.21 -26.98
N ASN A 107 12.16 33.41 -27.77
CA ASN A 107 12.24 33.03 -29.17
C ASN A 107 12.13 31.48 -29.32
N ARG A 108 11.16 31.04 -30.13
CA ARG A 108 10.98 29.74 -30.85
C ARG A 108 11.25 28.41 -30.11
N GLU A 109 10.27 27.51 -30.28
CA GLU A 109 10.18 26.11 -29.81
C GLU A 109 9.82 25.92 -28.33
N ARG A 110 8.52 25.76 -28.07
CA ARG A 110 7.93 25.52 -26.74
C ARG A 110 8.30 24.11 -26.23
N SER A 111 9.46 24.00 -25.60
CA SER A 111 9.63 23.14 -24.44
C SER A 111 9.50 24.02 -23.20
N ILE A 112 8.64 23.66 -22.24
CA ILE A 112 8.52 24.42 -20.99
C ILE A 112 9.77 24.14 -20.15
N ASP A 113 10.58 25.18 -19.89
CA ASP A 113 11.64 25.13 -18.88
C ASP A 113 11.00 25.24 -17.48
N ILE A 114 10.63 24.10 -16.90
CA ILE A 114 9.96 24.02 -15.58
C ILE A 114 10.84 24.61 -14.47
N ARG A 115 12.17 24.60 -14.64
CA ARG A 115 13.10 25.27 -13.71
C ARG A 115 12.87 26.78 -13.69
N GLY A 116 12.45 27.35 -14.81
CA GLY A 116 12.04 28.75 -14.94
C GLY A 116 10.77 29.07 -14.15
N LEU A 117 9.79 28.15 -14.11
CA LEU A 117 8.52 28.38 -13.40
C LEU A 117 8.69 28.39 -11.87
N VAL A 118 9.46 27.45 -11.30
CA VAL A 118 9.72 27.43 -9.85
C VAL A 118 10.60 28.61 -9.41
N ALA A 119 11.56 28.99 -10.26
CA ALA A 119 12.35 30.21 -10.07
C ALA A 119 11.46 31.46 -10.08
N ALA A 120 10.51 31.53 -11.02
CA ALA A 120 9.58 32.61 -11.18
C ALA A 120 8.68 32.80 -9.94
N GLU A 121 8.14 31.72 -9.37
CA GLU A 121 7.33 31.75 -8.14
C GLU A 121 8.11 32.21 -6.91
N ARG A 122 9.35 31.73 -6.73
CA ARG A 122 10.20 32.17 -5.62
C ARG A 122 10.60 33.64 -5.76
N GLU A 123 10.87 34.07 -6.99
CA GLU A 123 11.14 35.46 -7.28
C GLU A 123 9.91 36.34 -7.03
N ALA A 124 8.72 35.91 -7.44
CA ALA A 124 7.46 36.61 -7.19
C ALA A 124 7.18 36.76 -5.69
N GLU A 125 7.40 35.71 -4.88
CA GLU A 125 7.21 35.79 -3.42
C GLU A 125 8.21 36.77 -2.78
N ARG A 126 9.48 36.73 -3.22
CA ARG A 126 10.53 37.65 -2.76
C ARG A 126 10.22 39.10 -3.14
N VAL A 127 9.80 39.34 -4.38
CA VAL A 127 9.46 40.67 -4.89
C VAL A 127 8.22 41.20 -4.17
N GLY A 128 7.17 40.38 -4.04
CA GLY A 128 5.97 40.70 -3.30
C GLY A 128 6.27 41.13 -1.87
N ALA A 129 7.18 40.41 -1.18
CA ALA A 129 7.62 40.76 0.17
C ALA A 129 8.29 42.14 0.25
N ARG A 130 9.17 42.46 -0.70
CA ARG A 130 9.91 43.73 -0.72
C ARG A 130 9.03 44.92 -1.03
N VAL A 131 8.19 44.78 -2.05
CA VAL A 131 7.28 45.85 -2.49
C VAL A 131 6.25 46.17 -1.40
N ALA A 132 5.79 45.18 -0.65
CA ALA A 132 4.92 45.39 0.51
C ALA A 132 5.59 46.18 1.65
N GLU A 133 6.91 46.27 1.69
CA GLU A 133 7.70 47.12 2.61
C GLU A 133 8.05 48.48 1.99
N GLY A 134 7.53 48.80 0.80
CA GLY A 134 7.88 50.02 0.05
C GLY A 134 9.28 49.99 -0.56
N LEU A 135 9.92 48.81 -0.63
CA LEU A 135 11.24 48.65 -1.24
C LEU A 135 11.11 48.35 -2.75
N PRO A 136 12.05 48.82 -3.59
CA PRO A 136 12.05 48.49 -5.01
C PRO A 136 12.10 46.97 -5.26
N ALA A 137 11.42 46.49 -6.29
CA ALA A 137 11.37 45.08 -6.70
C ALA A 137 12.77 44.51 -6.98
N GLY A 138 13.71 45.36 -7.42
CA GLY A 138 15.04 44.98 -7.89
C GLY A 138 15.01 44.33 -9.27
N LYS A 139 16.16 43.86 -9.78
CA LYS A 139 16.19 43.14 -11.06
C LYS A 139 15.38 41.85 -10.96
N ILE A 140 14.34 41.73 -11.77
CA ILE A 140 13.57 40.51 -11.99
C ILE A 140 14.34 39.68 -13.05
N GLN A 141 15.02 38.62 -12.61
CA GLN A 141 15.86 37.72 -13.40
C GLN A 141 15.45 36.27 -13.16
N GLU A 142 15.44 35.46 -14.23
CA GLU A 142 15.35 33.99 -14.20
C GLU A 142 16.41 33.40 -13.25
N THR A 143 16.12 33.31 -11.97
CA THR A 143 17.06 32.80 -10.98
C THR A 143 16.98 31.28 -11.01
N ARG A 144 17.74 30.67 -11.93
CA ARG A 144 18.07 29.24 -11.95
C ARG A 144 18.80 28.87 -10.65
N VAL A 145 18.06 28.69 -9.56
CA VAL A 145 18.54 27.95 -8.40
C VAL A 145 18.54 26.49 -8.82
N PRO A 146 19.68 25.79 -8.87
CA PRO A 146 19.70 24.39 -9.22
C PRO A 146 19.04 23.60 -8.09
N ILE A 147 17.74 23.31 -8.23
CA ILE A 147 17.14 22.17 -7.52
C ILE A 147 17.74 20.95 -8.22
N ALA A 148 18.60 20.23 -7.50
CA ALA A 148 19.15 18.97 -7.98
C ALA A 148 18.03 17.92 -7.92
N PHE A 149 17.20 17.86 -8.96
CA PHE A 149 16.19 16.82 -9.09
C PHE A 149 16.85 15.45 -9.15
N THR A 150 16.32 14.49 -8.40
CA THR A 150 16.47 13.08 -8.78
C THR A 150 15.97 12.87 -10.22
N PRO A 151 16.52 11.89 -10.96
CA PRO A 151 15.99 11.53 -12.27
C PRO A 151 14.48 11.23 -12.22
N SER A 152 14.03 10.56 -11.15
CA SER A 152 12.64 10.18 -10.90
C SER A 152 11.73 11.40 -10.71
N SER A 153 12.07 12.32 -9.80
CA SER A 153 11.25 13.50 -9.54
C SER A 153 11.14 14.40 -10.77
N GLY A 154 12.23 14.59 -11.52
CA GLY A 154 12.21 15.37 -12.76
C GLY A 154 11.36 14.71 -13.86
N ALA A 155 11.34 13.37 -13.94
CA ALA A 155 10.48 12.65 -14.88
C ALA A 155 9.01 12.76 -14.49
N ILE A 156 8.68 12.55 -13.21
CA ILE A 156 7.33 12.68 -12.69
C ILE A 156 6.81 14.10 -12.92
N GLU A 157 7.60 15.12 -12.61
CA GLU A 157 7.23 16.51 -12.83
C GLU A 157 6.92 16.78 -14.31
N ARG A 158 7.68 16.25 -15.27
CA ARG A 158 7.34 16.38 -16.70
C ARG A 158 6.04 15.68 -17.09
N LEU A 159 5.74 14.54 -16.46
CA LEU A 159 4.53 13.75 -16.74
C LEU A 159 3.28 14.37 -16.11
N ILE A 160 3.42 15.15 -15.03
CA ILE A 160 2.28 15.73 -14.30
C ILE A 160 2.19 17.25 -14.40
N SER A 161 3.13 17.92 -15.08
CA SER A 161 3.15 19.38 -15.29
C SER A 161 2.53 19.77 -16.63
N TYR A 162 1.71 20.82 -16.63
CA TYR A 162 0.89 21.21 -17.78
C TYR A 162 1.45 22.36 -18.63
N THR A 163 1.01 22.37 -19.88
CA THR A 163 0.92 23.53 -20.80
C THR A 163 -0.57 23.94 -20.94
N TRP A 164 -0.89 25.09 -21.54
CA TRP A 164 -2.27 25.64 -21.66
C TRP A 164 -3.29 24.74 -22.43
N THR A 165 -2.87 23.67 -23.10
CA THR A 165 -3.73 22.80 -23.92
C THR A 165 -3.99 21.41 -23.35
N ASP A 166 -3.40 21.06 -22.21
CA ASP A 166 -3.48 19.72 -21.62
C ASP A 166 -3.80 19.82 -20.13
N TRP A 167 -4.93 19.28 -19.67
CA TRP A 167 -5.54 19.60 -18.36
C TRP A 167 -5.81 18.37 -17.49
N THR A 168 -5.47 17.17 -17.97
CA THR A 168 -5.65 15.89 -17.27
C THR A 168 -4.42 15.03 -17.50
N VAL A 169 -3.89 14.39 -16.45
CA VAL A 169 -2.87 13.36 -16.63
C VAL A 169 -3.58 12.16 -17.26
N THR A 170 -3.18 11.78 -18.46
CA THR A 170 -3.77 10.65 -19.15
C THR A 170 -3.44 9.34 -18.43
N MET A 171 -4.27 8.30 -18.61
CA MET A 171 -3.98 6.95 -18.11
C MET A 171 -2.57 6.46 -18.50
N SER A 172 -2.10 6.80 -19.71
CA SER A 172 -0.74 6.48 -20.16
C SER A 172 0.34 7.21 -19.37
N GLU A 173 0.13 8.48 -19.03
CA GLU A 173 1.08 9.26 -18.23
C GLU A 173 1.07 8.82 -16.77
N GLU A 174 -0.09 8.51 -16.19
CA GLU A 174 -0.16 7.91 -14.85
C GLU A 174 0.57 6.56 -14.82
N THR A 175 0.38 5.72 -15.84
CA THR A 175 1.10 4.45 -15.97
C THR A 175 2.62 4.67 -16.04
N ALA A 176 3.06 5.71 -16.75
CA ALA A 176 4.47 6.09 -16.82
C ALA A 176 5.00 6.60 -15.47
N VAL A 177 4.23 7.41 -14.73
CA VAL A 177 4.55 7.85 -13.36
C VAL A 177 4.75 6.65 -12.43
N LEU A 178 3.83 5.69 -12.44
CA LEU A 178 3.94 4.47 -11.66
C LEU A 178 5.17 3.64 -12.10
N GLY A 179 5.48 3.59 -13.39
CA GLY A 179 6.68 2.94 -13.93
C GLY A 179 7.98 3.56 -13.40
N VAL A 180 8.07 4.89 -13.34
CA VAL A 180 9.19 5.62 -12.75
C VAL A 180 9.33 5.26 -11.26
N LEU A 181 8.24 5.39 -10.49
CA LEU A 181 8.26 5.12 -9.05
C LEU A 181 8.60 3.66 -8.70
N ARG A 182 8.14 2.68 -9.48
CA ARG A 182 8.47 1.25 -9.25
C ARG A 182 9.96 0.94 -9.37
N THR A 183 10.71 1.76 -10.09
CA THR A 183 12.14 1.56 -10.36
C THR A 183 13.01 2.65 -9.74
N ASP A 184 12.43 3.50 -8.89
CA ASP A 184 13.12 4.61 -8.25
C ASP A 184 14.21 4.10 -7.30
N PRO A 185 15.49 4.45 -7.54
CA PRO A 185 16.59 4.00 -6.67
C PRO A 185 16.61 4.69 -5.30
N ASP A 186 15.95 5.85 -5.15
CA ASP A 186 15.94 6.63 -3.89
C ASP A 186 14.61 7.38 -3.71
N MET A 187 13.54 6.60 -3.47
CA MET A 187 12.20 7.12 -3.22
C MET A 187 12.15 8.21 -2.14
N PRO A 188 12.86 8.11 -0.99
CA PRO A 188 12.86 9.19 -0.01
C PRO A 188 13.41 10.52 -0.54
N ALA A 189 14.49 10.49 -1.34
CA ALA A 189 15.01 11.71 -1.98
C ALA A 189 14.02 12.27 -3.01
N THR A 190 13.46 11.42 -3.86
CA THR A 190 12.42 11.81 -4.84
C THR A 190 11.23 12.48 -4.17
N ILE A 191 10.74 11.94 -3.06
CA ILE A 191 9.63 12.52 -2.28
C ILE A 191 10.00 13.91 -1.75
N ARG A 192 11.20 14.07 -1.19
CA ARG A 192 11.68 15.37 -0.67
C ARG A 192 11.79 16.39 -1.79
N ASP A 193 12.26 15.99 -2.96
CA ASP A 193 12.35 16.84 -4.14
C ASP A 193 10.96 17.27 -4.63
N LEU A 194 10.04 16.32 -4.80
CA LEU A 194 8.65 16.60 -5.19
C LEU A 194 7.94 17.51 -4.18
N HIS A 195 8.21 17.35 -2.89
CA HIS A 195 7.67 18.24 -1.86
C HIS A 195 8.28 19.65 -1.99
N ALA A 196 9.59 19.77 -2.18
CA ALA A 196 10.30 21.04 -2.32
C ALA A 196 9.91 21.82 -3.59
N SER A 197 9.53 21.11 -4.67
CA SER A 197 8.99 21.71 -5.90
C SER A 197 7.47 21.88 -5.88
N ARG A 198 6.79 21.60 -4.75
CA ARG A 198 5.32 21.64 -4.60
C ARG A 198 4.56 20.65 -5.49
N MET A 199 5.25 19.70 -6.12
CA MET A 199 4.66 18.68 -6.99
C MET A 199 4.10 17.48 -6.24
N LEU A 200 4.47 17.25 -4.98
CA LEU A 200 4.00 16.08 -4.22
C LEU A 200 2.47 16.06 -4.05
N TYR A 201 1.87 17.21 -3.74
CA TYR A 201 0.42 17.31 -3.59
C TYR A 201 -0.29 17.13 -4.93
N ALA A 202 0.27 17.73 -6.00
CA ALA A 202 -0.24 17.55 -7.36
C ALA A 202 -0.15 16.10 -7.83
N LEU A 203 0.93 15.38 -7.51
CA LEU A 203 1.08 13.97 -7.83
C LEU A 203 -0.04 13.13 -7.19
N VAL A 204 -0.30 13.33 -5.90
CA VAL A 204 -1.33 12.57 -5.17
C VAL A 204 -2.74 12.94 -5.63
N ASP A 205 -2.97 14.19 -6.01
CA ASP A 205 -4.26 14.67 -6.51
C ASP A 205 -4.55 14.22 -7.95
N ARG A 206 -3.54 14.24 -8.83
CA ARG A 206 -3.71 14.05 -10.28
C ARG A 206 -3.60 12.62 -10.78
N VAL A 207 -3.03 11.71 -9.99
CA VAL A 207 -3.13 10.28 -10.27
C VAL A 207 -4.45 9.83 -9.68
N ASP A 208 -5.49 9.73 -10.52
CA ASP A 208 -6.89 9.53 -10.11
C ASP A 208 -7.61 8.44 -10.90
N GLU A 209 -7.00 7.89 -11.95
CA GLU A 209 -7.66 6.92 -12.82
C GLU A 209 -7.60 5.46 -12.32
N GLY A 210 -8.77 4.82 -12.25
CA GLY A 210 -8.90 3.40 -11.91
C GLY A 210 -8.21 3.01 -10.60
N ASP A 211 -7.30 2.03 -10.66
CA ASP A 211 -6.53 1.55 -9.51
C ASP A 211 -5.19 2.28 -9.32
N ASN A 212 -4.79 3.17 -10.24
CA ASN A 212 -3.52 3.89 -10.15
C ASN A 212 -3.31 4.66 -8.84
N PRO A 213 -4.35 5.28 -8.22
CA PRO A 213 -4.20 5.92 -6.91
C PRO A 213 -3.77 4.91 -5.84
N ARG A 214 -4.35 3.70 -5.83
CA ARG A 214 -3.98 2.63 -4.90
C ARG A 214 -2.49 2.28 -5.05
N GLN A 215 -2.05 2.10 -6.28
CA GLN A 215 -0.66 1.75 -6.60
C GLN A 215 0.32 2.85 -6.21
N LEU A 216 0.01 4.10 -6.54
CA LEU A 216 0.80 5.26 -6.16
C LEU A 216 0.98 5.32 -4.64
N ILE A 217 -0.12 5.20 -3.89
CA ILE A 217 -0.10 5.30 -2.43
C ILE A 217 0.73 4.19 -1.79
N GLU A 218 0.65 2.96 -2.30
CA GLU A 218 1.49 1.86 -1.81
C GLU A 218 2.97 2.04 -2.12
N LEU A 219 3.30 2.52 -3.33
CA LEU A 219 4.68 2.79 -3.74
C LEU A 219 5.31 3.87 -2.87
N LEU A 220 4.60 4.99 -2.68
CA LEU A 220 5.05 6.08 -1.82
C LEU A 220 5.17 5.61 -0.37
N GLY A 221 4.21 4.83 0.15
CA GLY A 221 4.26 4.29 1.50
C GLY A 221 5.46 3.35 1.71
N GLY A 222 5.60 2.36 0.83
CA GLY A 222 6.64 1.33 0.92
C GLY A 222 8.07 1.87 0.74
N GLY A 223 8.25 2.84 -0.17
CA GLY A 223 9.55 3.46 -0.41
C GLY A 223 9.90 4.63 0.53
N SER A 224 8.98 5.11 1.36
CA SER A 224 9.25 6.20 2.29
C SER A 224 10.13 5.77 3.47
N ASP A 225 11.11 6.60 3.81
CA ASP A 225 11.70 6.64 5.15
C ASP A 225 10.78 7.40 6.14
N ALA A 226 11.16 7.49 7.42
CA ALA A 226 10.36 8.16 8.43
C ALA A 226 10.11 9.65 8.10
N GLY A 227 11.10 10.35 7.52
CA GLY A 227 10.98 11.76 7.14
C GLY A 227 10.07 11.94 5.92
N ALA A 228 10.29 11.18 4.85
CA ALA A 228 9.47 11.16 3.65
C ALA A 228 8.01 10.84 3.97
N LYS A 229 7.76 9.88 4.89
CA LYS A 229 6.41 9.58 5.37
C LYS A 229 5.68 10.80 5.92
N THR A 230 6.36 11.65 6.70
CA THR A 230 5.72 12.87 7.26
C THR A 230 5.35 13.90 6.20
N LEU A 231 6.00 13.88 5.03
CA LEU A 231 5.70 14.77 3.91
C LEU A 231 4.53 14.25 3.06
N VAL A 232 4.48 12.94 2.81
CA VAL A 232 3.45 12.32 1.97
C VAL A 232 2.11 12.23 2.69
N ARG A 233 2.12 11.82 3.96
CA ARG A 233 0.90 11.47 4.71
C ARG A 233 -0.16 12.60 4.72
N PRO A 234 0.19 13.90 4.88
CA PRO A 234 -0.79 14.98 4.76
C PRO A 234 -1.43 15.10 3.37
N ALA A 235 -0.67 14.91 2.28
CA ALA A 235 -1.20 14.92 0.92
C ALA A 235 -2.19 13.77 0.69
N VAL A 236 -1.85 12.56 1.15
CA VAL A 236 -2.77 11.40 1.12
C VAL A 236 -4.03 11.70 1.94
N SER A 237 -3.89 12.30 3.12
CA SER A 237 -5.03 12.66 3.97
C SER A 237 -5.95 13.68 3.30
N MET A 238 -5.38 14.59 2.50
CA MET A 238 -6.14 15.63 1.80
C MET A 238 -6.92 15.08 0.60
N TYR A 239 -6.27 14.29 -0.25
CA TYR A 239 -6.84 13.91 -1.54
C TYR A 239 -7.31 12.45 -1.62
N ARG A 240 -6.79 11.58 -0.75
CA ARG A 240 -6.94 10.12 -0.83
C ARG A 240 -7.10 9.48 0.56
N ILE A 241 -7.87 10.13 1.45
CA ILE A 241 -8.01 9.70 2.85
C ILE A 241 -8.44 8.23 3.00
N TYR A 242 -9.26 7.72 2.08
CA TYR A 242 -9.70 6.33 2.04
C TYR A 242 -8.56 5.32 1.78
N LEU A 243 -7.39 5.77 1.31
CA LEU A 243 -6.19 4.97 1.09
C LEU A 243 -5.14 5.11 2.21
N ILE A 244 -5.39 5.95 3.23
CA ILE A 244 -4.39 6.24 4.28
C ILE A 244 -3.95 4.99 5.03
N TRP A 245 -4.86 4.04 5.25
CA TRP A 245 -4.55 2.78 5.92
C TRP A 245 -3.49 1.99 5.16
N TYR A 246 -3.62 1.94 3.85
CA TYR A 246 -2.69 1.22 3.02
C TYR A 246 -1.36 1.94 2.83
N PHE A 247 -1.36 3.28 2.79
CA PHE A 247 -0.12 4.06 2.87
C PHE A 247 0.68 3.69 4.12
N ASP A 248 0.02 3.75 5.28
CA ASP A 248 0.65 3.47 6.57
C ASP A 248 1.07 1.99 6.66
N LEU A 249 0.25 1.05 6.18
CA LEU A 249 0.57 -0.38 6.15
C LEU A 249 1.78 -0.69 5.25
N SER A 250 1.83 -0.17 4.03
CA SER A 250 2.96 -0.35 3.12
C SER A 250 4.26 0.13 3.76
N HIS A 251 4.22 1.29 4.42
CA HIS A 251 5.38 1.82 5.15
C HIS A 251 5.81 0.92 6.32
N GLU A 252 4.87 0.49 7.16
CA GLU A 252 5.15 -0.38 8.31
C GLU A 252 5.75 -1.71 7.87
N LEU A 253 5.17 -2.34 6.84
CA LEU A 253 5.62 -3.61 6.30
C LEU A 253 7.06 -3.51 5.76
N GLN A 254 7.33 -2.54 4.89
CA GLN A 254 8.66 -2.39 4.29
C GLN A 254 9.71 -1.95 5.33
N ASN A 255 9.33 -1.14 6.32
CA ASN A 255 10.18 -0.89 7.49
C ASN A 255 10.49 -2.18 8.27
N GLY A 256 9.48 -3.04 8.49
CA GLY A 256 9.62 -4.32 9.15
C GLY A 256 10.63 -5.22 8.45
N PHE A 257 10.49 -5.39 7.14
CA PHE A 257 11.45 -6.13 6.34
C PHE A 257 12.86 -5.53 6.38
N ARG A 258 13.00 -4.20 6.32
CA ARG A 258 14.29 -3.53 6.47
C ARG A 258 14.94 -3.81 7.82
N ARG A 259 14.18 -3.79 8.92
CA ARG A 259 14.69 -4.14 10.27
C ARG A 259 15.16 -5.60 10.36
N LEU A 260 14.50 -6.50 9.62
CA LEU A 260 14.86 -7.91 9.55
C LEU A 260 16.01 -8.19 8.55
N GLY A 261 16.50 -7.17 7.83
CA GLY A 261 17.54 -7.35 6.82
C GLY A 261 17.09 -8.13 5.60
N ALA A 262 15.79 -8.11 5.27
CA ALA A 262 15.21 -8.86 4.17
C ALA A 262 15.89 -8.54 2.83
N ARG A 263 16.19 -9.59 2.06
CA ARG A 263 16.66 -9.47 0.67
C ARG A 263 15.89 -10.47 -0.18
N PHE A 264 14.99 -9.95 -1.00
CA PHE A 264 14.14 -10.77 -1.84
C PHE A 264 14.68 -10.82 -3.27
N THR A 265 14.90 -12.03 -3.78
CA THR A 265 15.24 -12.28 -5.18
C THR A 265 13.97 -12.68 -5.92
N ALA A 266 13.28 -11.70 -6.50
CA ALA A 266 12.05 -11.94 -7.23
C ALA A 266 12.30 -12.76 -8.51
N THR A 267 12.13 -14.08 -8.37
CA THR A 267 12.37 -15.07 -9.41
C THR A 267 11.06 -15.40 -10.11
N PRO A 268 10.96 -15.28 -11.44
CA PRO A 268 9.77 -15.71 -12.17
C PRO A 268 9.50 -17.19 -11.93
N PHE A 269 8.25 -17.54 -11.69
CA PHE A 269 7.81 -18.93 -11.52
C PHE A 269 6.72 -19.27 -12.54
N ASN A 270 6.92 -20.36 -13.30
CA ASN A 270 5.95 -20.84 -14.26
C ASN A 270 5.03 -21.88 -13.60
N THR A 271 3.76 -21.51 -13.38
CA THR A 271 2.75 -22.37 -12.76
C THR A 271 2.14 -23.38 -13.73
N ALA A 272 2.29 -23.21 -15.05
CA ALA A 272 1.63 -24.04 -16.06
C ALA A 272 1.87 -25.57 -15.90
N PRO A 273 3.08 -26.06 -15.59
CA PRO A 273 3.33 -27.49 -15.38
C PRO A 273 2.57 -28.09 -14.18
N TYR A 274 2.07 -27.24 -13.28
CA TYR A 274 1.40 -27.64 -12.04
C TYR A 274 -0.12 -27.49 -12.11
N ALA A 275 -0.68 -26.98 -13.22
CA ALA A 275 -2.10 -26.69 -13.34
C ALA A 275 -3.00 -27.92 -13.06
N ALA A 276 -2.56 -29.11 -13.45
CA ALA A 276 -3.29 -30.37 -13.21
C ALA A 276 -3.35 -30.78 -11.73
N LEU A 277 -2.56 -30.16 -10.85
CA LEU A 277 -2.58 -30.42 -9.40
C LEU A 277 -3.67 -29.63 -8.67
N ILE A 278 -4.21 -28.58 -9.30
CA ILE A 278 -5.22 -27.72 -8.70
C ILE A 278 -6.59 -28.19 -9.22
N PRO A 279 -7.43 -28.79 -8.38
CA PRO A 279 -8.75 -29.22 -8.82
C PRO A 279 -9.61 -28.03 -9.30
N SER A 280 -10.46 -28.27 -10.29
CA SER A 280 -11.41 -27.25 -10.78
C SER A 280 -12.60 -27.03 -9.86
N ALA A 281 -12.96 -28.04 -9.07
CA ALA A 281 -14.02 -27.96 -8.07
C ALA A 281 -13.57 -27.03 -6.91
N PRO A 282 -14.35 -25.98 -6.58
CA PRO A 282 -13.93 -24.95 -5.63
C PRO A 282 -13.97 -25.41 -4.16
N ASP A 283 -14.62 -26.53 -3.88
CA ASP A 283 -14.70 -27.21 -2.58
C ASP A 283 -13.74 -28.41 -2.45
N ALA A 284 -12.84 -28.62 -3.42
CA ALA A 284 -11.90 -29.74 -3.38
C ALA A 284 -10.63 -29.43 -2.57
N PRO A 285 -9.97 -30.47 -2.01
CA PRO A 285 -8.67 -30.33 -1.33
C PRO A 285 -7.60 -29.69 -2.21
N PHE A 286 -6.72 -28.89 -1.61
CA PHE A 286 -5.61 -28.23 -2.32
C PHE A 286 -6.08 -27.35 -3.49
N SER A 287 -7.17 -26.60 -3.29
CA SER A 287 -7.71 -25.63 -4.27
C SER A 287 -7.69 -24.17 -3.76
N GLY A 288 -7.38 -23.97 -2.47
CA GLY A 288 -7.29 -22.66 -1.83
C GLY A 288 -6.15 -21.77 -2.33
N ALA A 289 -5.89 -20.66 -1.63
CA ALA A 289 -4.93 -19.62 -1.99
C ALA A 289 -3.49 -20.13 -2.13
N GLY A 290 -3.09 -21.10 -1.28
CA GLY A 290 -1.78 -21.73 -1.35
C GLY A 290 -1.52 -22.49 -2.65
N ALA A 291 -2.55 -23.15 -3.18
CA ALA A 291 -2.45 -23.87 -4.46
C ALA A 291 -2.69 -22.94 -5.66
N SER A 292 -3.77 -22.17 -5.61
CA SER A 292 -4.28 -21.41 -6.76
C SER A 292 -3.63 -20.05 -6.99
N GLY A 293 -2.97 -19.48 -5.98
CA GLY A 293 -2.46 -18.11 -6.04
C GLY A 293 -3.56 -17.03 -6.07
N VAL A 294 -4.83 -17.41 -5.88
CA VAL A 294 -5.97 -16.47 -5.88
C VAL A 294 -6.12 -15.85 -4.51
N ASN A 295 -6.21 -14.51 -4.48
CA ASN A 295 -6.39 -13.77 -3.23
C ASN A 295 -7.79 -14.01 -2.64
N PRO A 296 -7.90 -14.50 -1.38
CA PRO A 296 -9.20 -14.70 -0.72
C PRO A 296 -10.11 -13.46 -0.72
N ALA A 297 -9.54 -12.25 -0.68
CA ALA A 297 -10.29 -10.99 -0.71
C ALA A 297 -11.01 -10.72 -2.04
N THR A 298 -10.69 -11.47 -3.10
CA THR A 298 -11.34 -11.37 -4.41
C THR A 298 -12.44 -12.41 -4.62
N LEU A 299 -12.59 -13.35 -3.68
CA LEU A 299 -13.59 -14.38 -3.75
C LEU A 299 -14.94 -13.86 -3.25
N SER A 300 -16.02 -14.40 -3.81
CA SER A 300 -17.38 -14.09 -3.38
C SER A 300 -18.18 -15.37 -3.16
N ILE A 301 -19.07 -15.32 -2.17
CA ILE A 301 -20.01 -16.41 -1.86
C ILE A 301 -21.35 -16.04 -2.49
N PRO A 302 -21.96 -16.90 -3.34
CA PRO A 302 -23.29 -16.64 -3.89
C PRO A 302 -24.31 -16.34 -2.78
N LEU A 303 -25.17 -15.32 -2.98
CA LEU A 303 -26.19 -14.94 -2.00
C LEU A 303 -27.11 -16.11 -1.62
N SER A 304 -27.41 -17.01 -2.56
CA SER A 304 -28.18 -18.23 -2.32
C SER A 304 -27.49 -19.15 -1.31
N ASP A 305 -26.17 -19.31 -1.43
CA ASP A 305 -25.39 -20.15 -0.52
C ASP A 305 -25.25 -19.49 0.85
N GLN A 306 -25.08 -18.16 0.92
CA GLN A 306 -25.08 -17.42 2.18
C GLN A 306 -26.39 -17.63 2.94
N ALA A 307 -27.54 -17.51 2.26
CA ALA A 307 -28.86 -17.73 2.85
C ALA A 307 -29.04 -19.17 3.36
N LEU A 308 -28.62 -20.17 2.57
CA LEU A 308 -28.68 -21.58 2.96
C LEU A 308 -27.80 -21.87 4.18
N MET A 309 -26.58 -21.33 4.24
CA MET A 309 -25.69 -21.51 5.39
C MET A 309 -26.25 -20.86 6.67
N ALA A 310 -26.80 -19.64 6.54
CA ALA A 310 -27.48 -18.94 7.64
C ALA A 310 -28.70 -19.72 8.13
N GLY A 311 -29.43 -20.37 7.21
CA GLY A 311 -30.59 -21.20 7.50
C GLY A 311 -30.28 -22.62 8.01
N GLY A 312 -29.01 -23.00 8.17
CA GLY A 312 -28.68 -24.32 8.73
C GLY A 312 -28.53 -25.46 7.72
N HIS A 313 -28.43 -25.18 6.43
CA HIS A 313 -28.36 -26.23 5.41
C HIS A 313 -27.01 -26.96 5.40
N ASP A 314 -26.98 -28.17 5.94
CA ASP A 314 -25.75 -28.95 6.17
C ASP A 314 -24.95 -29.22 4.89
N ALA A 315 -25.62 -29.58 3.80
CA ALA A 315 -24.93 -29.84 2.53
C ALA A 315 -24.24 -28.59 1.97
N THR A 316 -24.82 -27.39 2.20
CA THR A 316 -24.14 -26.14 1.81
C THR A 316 -22.97 -25.87 2.74
N ARG A 317 -23.14 -26.01 4.07
CA ARG A 317 -22.05 -25.80 5.03
C ARG A 317 -20.84 -26.71 4.76
N ALA A 318 -21.09 -27.97 4.38
CA ALA A 318 -20.03 -28.92 4.01
C ALA A 318 -19.18 -28.43 2.83
N ARG A 319 -19.78 -27.77 1.81
CA ARG A 319 -19.04 -27.21 0.65
C ARG A 319 -18.10 -26.04 1.00
N TYR A 320 -18.22 -25.46 2.19
CA TYR A 320 -17.39 -24.33 2.67
C TYR A 320 -16.55 -24.71 3.89
N SER A 321 -16.48 -26.00 4.24
CA SER A 321 -15.67 -26.51 5.35
C SER A 321 -14.49 -27.33 4.81
N ASN A 322 -13.63 -27.82 5.72
CA ASN A 322 -12.49 -28.68 5.40
C ASN A 322 -12.84 -29.74 4.33
N PRO A 323 -12.11 -29.78 3.21
CA PRO A 323 -12.54 -30.49 2.01
C PRO A 323 -12.10 -31.95 1.97
N ILE A 324 -11.17 -32.41 2.84
CA ILE A 324 -10.69 -33.80 2.77
C ILE A 324 -11.81 -34.76 3.19
N PRO A 325 -12.29 -35.64 2.26
CA PRO A 325 -13.31 -36.61 2.61
C PRO A 325 -12.70 -37.77 3.39
N GLY A 326 -13.37 -38.20 4.45
CA GLY A 326 -12.97 -39.38 5.22
C GLY A 326 -11.76 -39.12 6.12
N SER A 327 -10.55 -39.52 5.69
CA SER A 327 -9.35 -39.45 6.54
C SER A 327 -8.12 -38.91 5.80
N LEU A 328 -7.27 -38.18 6.53
CA LEU A 328 -6.01 -37.60 6.00
C LEU A 328 -5.09 -38.66 5.36
N PRO A 329 -4.90 -39.87 5.93
CA PRO A 329 -4.09 -40.91 5.27
C PRO A 329 -4.71 -41.41 3.96
N ALA A 330 -6.05 -41.53 3.89
CA ALA A 330 -6.72 -41.94 2.68
C ALA A 330 -6.54 -40.89 1.56
N TYR A 331 -6.62 -39.59 1.89
CA TYR A 331 -6.30 -38.52 0.95
C TYR A 331 -4.86 -38.63 0.44
N LEU A 332 -3.86 -38.77 1.33
CA LEU A 332 -2.46 -38.91 0.91
C LEU A 332 -2.24 -40.14 0.00
N ALA A 333 -2.96 -41.24 0.24
CA ALA A 333 -2.87 -42.44 -0.59
C ALA A 333 -3.41 -42.23 -2.02
N THR A 334 -4.23 -41.20 -2.26
CA THR A 334 -4.67 -40.84 -3.62
C THR A 334 -3.60 -40.11 -4.43
N LEU A 335 -2.54 -39.63 -3.78
CA LEU A 335 -1.48 -38.83 -4.41
C LEU A 335 -0.20 -39.66 -4.55
N SER A 336 0.38 -39.64 -5.74
CA SER A 336 1.74 -40.15 -5.95
C SER A 336 2.77 -39.29 -5.20
N SER A 337 3.94 -39.87 -4.90
CA SER A 337 5.06 -39.11 -4.30
C SER A 337 5.50 -37.93 -5.17
N THR A 338 5.41 -38.05 -6.49
CA THR A 338 5.65 -36.95 -7.43
C THR A 338 4.63 -35.83 -7.27
N GLN A 339 3.34 -36.13 -7.25
CA GLN A 339 2.30 -35.12 -7.03
C GLN A 339 2.48 -34.43 -5.67
N ARG A 340 2.75 -35.18 -4.60
CA ARG A 340 3.01 -34.63 -3.27
C ARG A 340 4.18 -33.64 -3.26
N ARG A 341 5.29 -33.97 -3.90
CA ARG A 341 6.43 -33.04 -4.08
C ARG A 341 6.07 -31.83 -4.91
N GLN A 342 5.35 -32.02 -6.02
CA GLN A 342 4.96 -30.92 -6.90
C GLN A 342 3.98 -29.94 -6.23
N GLN A 343 3.09 -30.43 -5.35
CA GLN A 343 2.26 -29.56 -4.49
C GLN A 343 3.14 -28.68 -3.59
N ALA A 344 4.19 -29.24 -2.98
CA ALA A 344 5.14 -28.47 -2.18
C ALA A 344 5.88 -27.42 -3.03
N THR A 345 6.37 -27.80 -4.21
CA THR A 345 7.04 -26.85 -5.13
C THR A 345 6.10 -25.72 -5.57
N LEU A 346 4.86 -26.05 -5.95
CA LEU A 346 3.85 -25.08 -6.35
C LEU A 346 3.54 -24.09 -5.22
N LEU A 347 3.34 -24.58 -3.99
CA LEU A 347 3.12 -23.71 -2.83
C LEU A 347 4.30 -22.74 -2.64
N LEU A 348 5.53 -23.28 -2.63
CA LEU A 348 6.73 -22.56 -2.19
C LEU A 348 7.28 -21.55 -3.20
N GLN A 349 7.23 -21.87 -4.50
CA GLN A 349 7.85 -21.03 -5.53
C GLN A 349 6.91 -19.97 -6.11
N GLN A 350 5.60 -20.07 -5.87
CA GLN A 350 4.68 -19.01 -6.26
C GLN A 350 5.01 -17.69 -5.55
N PRO A 351 4.81 -16.53 -6.21
CA PRO A 351 4.83 -15.25 -5.55
C PRO A 351 3.82 -15.20 -4.40
N ILE A 352 4.13 -14.43 -3.35
CA ILE A 352 3.17 -14.16 -2.29
C ILE A 352 1.90 -13.49 -2.82
N ILE A 353 0.77 -13.80 -2.22
CA ILE A 353 -0.43 -12.97 -2.28
C ILE A 353 -0.30 -11.89 -1.21
N SER A 354 -0.23 -10.63 -1.62
CA SER A 354 -0.16 -9.49 -0.70
C SER A 354 -1.39 -8.58 -0.85
N ILE A 355 -1.85 -8.01 0.26
CA ILE A 355 -2.87 -6.94 0.25
C ILE A 355 -2.29 -5.54 -0.04
N VAL A 356 -0.97 -5.44 -0.07
CA VAL A 356 -0.19 -4.24 -0.45
C VAL A 356 0.90 -4.61 -1.48
N PRO A 357 0.53 -5.23 -2.62
CA PRO A 357 1.50 -5.82 -3.53
C PRO A 357 2.41 -4.79 -4.22
N HIS A 358 1.96 -3.56 -4.39
CA HIS A 358 2.74 -2.50 -5.04
C HIS A 358 3.81 -1.92 -4.10
N SER A 359 3.76 -2.22 -2.80
CA SER A 359 4.82 -1.84 -1.85
C SER A 359 6.16 -2.53 -2.12
N TYR A 360 6.17 -3.61 -2.91
CA TYR A 360 7.35 -4.37 -3.32
C TYR A 360 7.97 -3.88 -4.64
N GLY A 361 7.45 -2.78 -5.21
CA GLY A 361 7.93 -2.24 -6.48
C GLY A 361 7.50 -3.12 -7.66
N ALA A 362 8.47 -3.66 -8.41
CA ALA A 362 8.19 -4.35 -9.66
C ALA A 362 7.79 -5.83 -9.51
N ARG A 363 8.22 -6.51 -8.43
CA ARG A 363 7.98 -7.96 -8.28
C ARG A 363 7.88 -8.38 -6.82
N LEU A 364 6.99 -9.32 -6.57
CA LEU A 364 6.78 -9.94 -5.27
C LEU A 364 7.81 -11.06 -5.00
N PRO A 365 8.23 -11.26 -3.74
CA PRO A 365 9.01 -12.43 -3.36
C PRO A 365 8.24 -13.73 -3.54
N SER A 366 8.97 -14.85 -3.66
CA SER A 366 8.35 -16.16 -3.51
C SER A 366 7.94 -16.39 -2.06
N ARG A 367 6.96 -17.28 -1.82
CA ARG A 367 6.64 -17.72 -0.46
C ARG A 367 7.86 -18.33 0.24
N ALA A 368 8.71 -19.06 -0.48
CA ALA A 368 9.94 -19.63 0.04
C ALA A 368 10.90 -18.56 0.59
N ASP A 369 11.05 -17.41 -0.08
CA ASP A 369 11.92 -16.34 0.40
C ASP A 369 11.43 -15.75 1.72
N VAL A 370 10.11 -15.54 1.83
CA VAL A 370 9.48 -15.02 3.05
C VAL A 370 9.54 -16.06 4.18
N MET A 371 9.35 -17.34 3.87
CA MET A 371 9.49 -18.43 4.84
C MET A 371 10.92 -18.58 5.38
N ARG A 372 11.96 -18.38 4.56
CA ARG A 372 13.36 -18.38 5.06
C ARG A 372 13.55 -17.27 6.10
N LEU A 373 13.14 -16.05 5.77
CA LEU A 373 13.26 -14.90 6.67
C LEU A 373 12.48 -15.11 7.98
N ALA A 374 11.24 -15.59 7.90
CA ALA A 374 10.41 -15.86 9.07
C ALA A 374 11.00 -17.00 9.93
N ALA A 375 11.48 -18.08 9.30
CA ALA A 375 12.08 -19.20 10.01
C ALA A 375 13.37 -18.78 10.74
N ASP A 376 14.26 -18.04 10.07
CA ASP A 376 15.49 -17.51 10.67
C ASP A 376 15.17 -16.63 11.88
N ARG A 377 14.19 -15.72 11.74
CA ARG A 377 13.73 -14.83 12.81
C ARG A 377 13.25 -15.58 14.06
N HIS A 378 12.66 -16.75 13.88
CA HIS A 378 12.08 -17.57 14.95
C HIS A 378 12.89 -18.83 15.27
N ASN A 379 14.15 -18.91 14.85
CA ASN A 379 15.02 -20.07 15.10
C ASN A 379 14.38 -21.40 14.63
N LEU A 380 13.72 -21.42 13.48
CA LEU A 380 13.11 -22.60 12.89
C LEU A 380 13.86 -22.99 11.61
N HIS A 381 13.65 -24.23 11.17
CA HIS A 381 13.96 -24.65 9.82
C HIS A 381 12.81 -24.23 8.90
N PRO A 382 13.05 -23.61 7.73
CA PRO A 382 11.97 -23.18 6.84
C PRO A 382 11.13 -24.35 6.32
N ALA A 383 11.73 -25.54 6.14
CA ALA A 383 10.97 -26.74 5.79
C ALA A 383 9.91 -27.12 6.83
N LEU A 384 10.15 -26.87 8.13
CA LEU A 384 9.14 -27.13 9.16
C LEU A 384 7.96 -26.17 8.98
N LEU A 385 8.23 -24.86 8.88
CA LEU A 385 7.20 -23.85 8.65
C LEU A 385 6.35 -24.17 7.42
N ALA A 386 7.01 -24.51 6.31
CA ALA A 386 6.37 -24.92 5.07
C ALA A 386 5.53 -26.19 5.23
N ALA A 387 5.92 -27.14 6.09
CA ALA A 387 5.17 -28.36 6.33
C ALA A 387 3.81 -28.09 6.98
N PHE A 388 3.76 -27.20 7.98
CA PHE A 388 2.51 -26.77 8.60
C PHE A 388 1.59 -26.12 7.57
N ILE A 389 2.13 -25.16 6.80
CA ILE A 389 1.35 -24.48 5.76
C ILE A 389 0.89 -25.47 4.68
N LEU A 390 1.73 -26.40 4.23
CA LEU A 390 1.34 -27.38 3.22
C LEU A 390 0.26 -28.34 3.73
N ALA A 391 0.32 -28.74 5.01
CA ALA A 391 -0.74 -29.55 5.63
C ALA A 391 -2.08 -28.79 5.64
N GLU A 392 -2.09 -27.55 6.14
CA GLU A 392 -3.29 -26.70 6.12
C GLU A 392 -3.81 -26.50 4.68
N GLN A 393 -2.92 -26.19 3.72
CA GLN A 393 -3.34 -25.94 2.34
C GLN A 393 -3.82 -27.19 1.60
N ARG A 394 -3.42 -28.40 2.03
CA ARG A 394 -3.99 -29.64 1.51
C ARG A 394 -5.43 -29.85 2.00
N ASP A 395 -5.71 -29.48 3.24
CA ASP A 395 -7.05 -29.49 3.83
C ASP A 395 -7.76 -28.13 3.68
N GLN A 396 -7.47 -27.38 2.61
CA GLN A 396 -8.11 -26.10 2.30
C GLN A 396 -8.70 -26.08 0.90
N SER A 397 -9.87 -25.44 0.77
CA SER A 397 -10.55 -25.20 -0.50
C SER A 397 -10.74 -23.72 -0.81
N ARG A 398 -11.00 -23.38 -2.08
CA ARG A 398 -11.34 -22.01 -2.48
C ARG A 398 -12.63 -21.51 -1.82
N ASN A 399 -13.64 -22.38 -1.68
CA ASN A 399 -14.87 -22.04 -0.98
C ASN A 399 -14.59 -21.72 0.49
N GLU A 400 -13.75 -22.53 1.13
CA GLU A 400 -13.36 -22.28 2.52
C GLU A 400 -12.65 -20.95 2.70
N ASP A 401 -11.68 -20.60 1.84
CA ASP A 401 -11.04 -19.27 1.84
C ASP A 401 -12.07 -18.13 1.72
N ALA A 402 -13.06 -18.29 0.84
CA ALA A 402 -14.12 -17.31 0.65
C ALA A 402 -14.97 -17.16 1.92
N LYS A 403 -15.37 -18.28 2.54
CA LYS A 403 -16.11 -18.29 3.82
C LYS A 403 -15.30 -17.66 4.93
N ASP A 404 -14.05 -18.05 5.11
CA ASP A 404 -13.20 -17.64 6.22
C ASP A 404 -13.04 -16.13 6.28
N LEU A 405 -12.65 -15.52 5.15
CA LEU A 405 -12.44 -14.07 5.11
C LEU A 405 -13.76 -13.30 5.10
N THR A 406 -14.78 -13.75 4.35
CA THR A 406 -16.09 -13.07 4.31
C THR A 406 -16.74 -13.07 5.68
N ALA A 407 -16.72 -14.19 6.40
CA ALA A 407 -17.30 -14.28 7.73
C ALA A 407 -16.55 -13.38 8.75
N ALA A 408 -15.21 -13.35 8.69
CA ALA A 408 -14.41 -12.51 9.59
C ALA A 408 -14.54 -11.00 9.34
N THR A 409 -14.78 -10.61 8.09
CA THR A 409 -14.93 -9.20 7.69
C THR A 409 -16.38 -8.73 7.68
N SER A 410 -17.34 -9.65 7.86
CA SER A 410 -18.76 -9.32 8.00
C SER A 410 -19.07 -8.55 9.28
N LEU A 411 -20.30 -8.05 9.39
CA LEU A 411 -20.82 -7.44 10.63
C LEU A 411 -20.75 -8.38 11.85
N MET A 412 -20.75 -9.70 11.63
CA MET A 412 -20.66 -10.69 12.71
C MET A 412 -19.24 -10.87 13.24
N GLN A 413 -18.23 -10.39 12.51
CA GLN A 413 -16.82 -10.49 12.89
C GLN A 413 -16.43 -11.89 13.37
N ALA A 414 -16.75 -12.91 12.56
CA ALA A 414 -16.48 -14.29 12.93
C ALA A 414 -14.99 -14.50 13.24
N ASN A 415 -14.71 -15.32 14.25
CA ASN A 415 -13.36 -15.66 14.66
C ASN A 415 -12.84 -16.88 13.89
N THR A 416 -12.74 -16.74 12.56
CA THR A 416 -12.29 -17.81 11.67
C THR A 416 -10.77 -17.95 11.66
N SER A 417 -10.32 -19.10 11.18
CA SER A 417 -8.94 -19.36 10.76
C SER A 417 -8.77 -18.84 9.33
N ILE A 418 -7.68 -18.13 9.04
CA ILE A 418 -7.52 -17.45 7.74
C ILE A 418 -6.12 -17.71 7.16
N GLY A 419 -6.07 -17.84 5.82
CA GLY A 419 -4.86 -17.77 5.02
C GLY A 419 -4.00 -19.04 5.06
N LEU A 420 -2.74 -18.90 4.64
CA LEU A 420 -1.83 -20.02 4.38
C LEU A 420 -1.75 -21.05 5.50
N GLY A 421 -1.57 -20.62 6.74
CA GLY A 421 -1.50 -21.49 7.91
C GLY A 421 -2.75 -21.50 8.76
N GLN A 422 -3.90 -21.05 8.26
CA GLN A 422 -5.18 -21.14 9.00
C GLN A 422 -5.08 -20.53 10.41
N VAL A 423 -4.56 -19.31 10.50
CA VAL A 423 -4.37 -18.63 11.79
C VAL A 423 -5.69 -18.00 12.23
N VAL A 424 -6.10 -18.27 13.48
CA VAL A 424 -7.33 -17.71 14.05
C VAL A 424 -7.16 -16.20 14.37
N VAL A 425 -8.14 -15.37 14.02
CA VAL A 425 -8.09 -13.90 14.23
C VAL A 425 -7.78 -13.50 15.67
N SER A 426 -8.46 -14.09 16.65
CA SER A 426 -8.22 -13.83 18.08
C SER A 426 -6.85 -14.31 18.55
N THR A 427 -6.33 -15.41 18.01
CA THR A 427 -4.98 -15.90 18.32
C THR A 427 -3.93 -14.94 17.79
N ALA A 428 -4.10 -14.43 16.55
CA ALA A 428 -3.21 -13.42 15.98
C ALA A 428 -3.12 -12.16 16.85
N ARG A 429 -4.26 -11.72 17.40
CA ARG A 429 -4.32 -10.61 18.37
C ARG A 429 -3.69 -10.96 19.71
N GLY A 430 -4.10 -12.08 20.32
CA GLY A 430 -3.73 -12.45 21.69
C GLY A 430 -2.25 -12.79 21.86
N GLU A 431 -1.64 -13.37 20.83
CA GLU A 431 -0.22 -13.76 20.82
C GLU A 431 0.68 -12.72 20.12
N ASP A 432 0.10 -11.58 19.75
CA ASP A 432 0.76 -10.46 19.07
C ASP A 432 1.53 -10.89 17.80
N LEU A 433 0.89 -11.68 16.93
CA LEU A 433 1.60 -12.43 15.90
C LEU A 433 2.24 -11.58 14.79
N PHE A 434 1.91 -10.29 14.69
CA PHE A 434 2.47 -9.38 13.69
C PHE A 434 3.64 -8.52 14.19
N SER A 435 4.13 -8.76 15.41
CA SER A 435 5.09 -7.89 16.09
C SER A 435 6.44 -7.72 15.37
N ASP A 436 6.83 -8.69 14.55
CA ASP A 436 8.10 -8.63 13.83
C ASP A 436 8.04 -7.67 12.64
N LEU A 437 6.87 -7.56 12.00
CA LEU A 437 6.66 -6.70 10.83
C LEU A 437 6.13 -5.32 11.22
N LEU A 438 5.21 -5.24 12.17
CA LEU A 438 4.47 -4.01 12.49
C LEU A 438 4.88 -3.42 13.84
N SER A 439 5.02 -2.09 13.90
CA SER A 439 5.25 -1.36 15.16
C SER A 439 4.12 -1.57 16.17
N SER A 440 4.43 -1.42 17.46
CA SER A 440 3.42 -1.49 18.53
C SER A 440 2.33 -0.43 18.37
N SER A 441 2.70 0.79 17.97
CA SER A 441 1.75 1.87 17.69
C SER A 441 0.77 1.48 16.58
N PHE A 442 1.26 0.93 15.46
CA PHE A 442 0.38 0.54 14.37
C PHE A 442 -0.52 -0.63 14.75
N ARG A 443 0.04 -1.66 15.41
CA ARG A 443 -0.72 -2.82 15.88
C ARG A 443 -1.84 -2.45 16.84
N SER A 444 -1.61 -1.47 17.72
CA SER A 444 -2.62 -0.99 18.67
C SER A 444 -3.85 -0.37 17.98
N SER A 445 -3.72 0.08 16.72
CA SER A 445 -4.81 0.67 15.94
C SER A 445 -5.62 -0.35 15.14
N LEU A 446 -5.15 -1.61 15.05
CA LEU A 446 -5.81 -2.64 14.25
C LEU A 446 -7.10 -3.10 14.91
N ASN A 447 -8.22 -3.02 14.18
CA ASN A 447 -9.47 -3.65 14.56
C ASN A 447 -9.53 -5.11 14.08
N HIS A 448 -10.62 -5.83 14.36
CA HIS A 448 -10.81 -7.23 13.97
C HIS A 448 -10.68 -7.43 12.45
N THR A 449 -11.37 -6.60 11.66
CA THR A 449 -11.34 -6.63 10.20
C THR A 449 -9.93 -6.40 9.65
N CYS A 450 -9.17 -5.45 10.21
CA CYS A 450 -7.78 -5.23 9.80
C CYS A 450 -6.91 -6.48 10.06
N ILE A 451 -7.07 -7.15 11.21
CA ILE A 451 -6.34 -8.38 11.51
C ILE A 451 -6.72 -9.49 10.54
N ALA A 452 -8.01 -9.66 10.24
CA ALA A 452 -8.49 -10.64 9.28
C ALA A 452 -7.90 -10.39 7.86
N MET A 453 -7.86 -9.13 7.42
CA MET A 453 -7.23 -8.76 6.15
C MET A 453 -5.72 -9.04 6.15
N LEU A 454 -5.00 -8.74 7.24
CA LEU A 454 -3.58 -9.07 7.36
C LEU A 454 -3.36 -10.58 7.27
N LEU A 455 -4.21 -11.40 7.89
CA LEU A 455 -4.09 -12.85 7.81
C LEU A 455 -4.34 -13.42 6.40
N ALA A 456 -5.08 -12.71 5.54
CA ALA A 456 -5.25 -13.06 4.13
C ALA A 456 -4.05 -12.66 3.24
N SER A 457 -3.06 -11.96 3.80
CA SER A 457 -1.80 -11.61 3.13
C SER A 457 -0.71 -12.61 3.54
N ASP A 458 -0.10 -13.26 2.56
CA ASP A 458 0.81 -14.40 2.78
C ASP A 458 1.98 -14.03 3.69
N GLU A 459 2.58 -12.84 3.54
CA GLU A 459 3.72 -12.43 4.34
C GLU A 459 3.40 -12.27 5.83
N PHE A 460 2.25 -11.71 6.15
CA PHE A 460 1.79 -11.58 7.52
C PHE A 460 1.39 -12.94 8.09
N ASN A 461 0.75 -13.78 7.28
CA ASN A 461 0.36 -15.12 7.68
C ASN A 461 1.59 -16.01 7.95
N ILE A 462 2.57 -16.03 7.04
CA ILE A 462 3.81 -16.81 7.18
C ILE A 462 4.57 -16.42 8.45
N PHE A 463 4.71 -15.12 8.74
CA PHE A 463 5.35 -14.65 9.98
C PHE A 463 4.52 -15.03 11.22
N ALA A 464 3.19 -14.93 11.14
CA ALA A 464 2.32 -15.32 12.23
C ALA A 464 2.44 -16.82 12.56
N VAL A 465 2.45 -17.68 11.55
CA VAL A 465 2.64 -19.13 11.70
C VAL A 465 4.02 -19.43 12.29
N ALA A 466 5.09 -18.83 11.76
CA ALA A 466 6.45 -19.05 12.28
C ALA A 466 6.58 -18.65 13.75
N LYS A 467 6.04 -17.47 14.12
CA LYS A 467 6.02 -17.00 15.49
C LYS A 467 5.20 -17.94 16.38
N TYR A 468 4.01 -18.35 15.94
CA TYR A 468 3.14 -19.22 16.72
C TYR A 468 3.75 -20.62 16.95
N ILE A 469 4.33 -21.24 15.91
CA ILE A 469 5.08 -22.51 16.04
C ILE A 469 6.17 -22.38 17.11
N ARG A 470 6.95 -21.30 17.08
CA ARG A 470 8.00 -21.05 18.08
C ARG A 470 7.43 -20.81 19.48
N LEU A 471 6.32 -20.09 19.62
CA LEU A 471 5.65 -19.90 20.91
C LEU A 471 5.19 -21.22 21.51
N VAL A 472 4.51 -22.06 20.71
CA VAL A 472 4.04 -23.38 21.13
C VAL A 472 5.23 -24.27 21.51
N ALA A 473 6.28 -24.33 20.70
CA ALA A 473 7.48 -25.11 21.01
C ALA A 473 8.14 -24.66 22.34
N ASN A 474 8.28 -23.35 22.55
CA ASN A 474 8.86 -22.80 23.78
C ASN A 474 8.03 -23.11 25.02
N ARG A 475 6.69 -23.15 24.92
CA ARG A 475 5.78 -23.54 26.02
C ARG A 475 6.00 -24.98 26.48
N ALA A 476 6.49 -25.85 25.60
CA ALA A 476 6.82 -27.24 25.93
C ALA A 476 8.23 -27.42 26.47
N ALA A 477 9.20 -26.62 26.01
CA ALA A 477 10.63 -26.89 26.22
C ALA A 477 11.05 -27.08 27.68
N GLY A 478 10.38 -26.41 28.62
CA GLY A 478 10.63 -26.51 30.06
C GLY A 478 9.69 -27.44 30.84
N ARG A 479 8.76 -28.13 30.17
CA ARG A 479 7.77 -28.99 30.85
C ARG A 479 8.31 -30.39 31.09
N PRO A 480 7.99 -31.02 32.24
CA PRO A 480 8.29 -32.45 32.44
C PRO A 480 7.32 -33.28 31.59
N ILE A 481 7.84 -34.18 30.75
CA ILE A 481 6.99 -35.04 29.91
C ILE A 481 6.03 -35.92 30.73
N ALA A 482 6.36 -36.18 32.01
CA ALA A 482 5.49 -36.88 32.94
C ALA A 482 4.14 -36.16 33.21
N SER A 483 4.05 -34.85 32.97
CA SER A 483 2.79 -34.10 33.09
C SER A 483 1.89 -34.22 31.86
N LEU A 484 2.34 -34.91 30.80
CA LEU A 484 1.62 -35.07 29.53
C LEU A 484 1.57 -36.57 29.13
N PRO A 485 0.90 -37.42 29.92
CA PRO A 485 0.92 -38.87 29.73
C PRO A 485 0.26 -39.32 28.42
N ARG A 486 -0.75 -38.60 27.89
CA ARG A 486 -1.36 -38.94 26.61
C ARG A 486 -0.46 -38.52 25.44
N THR A 487 0.15 -37.34 25.51
CA THR A 487 1.18 -36.90 24.57
C THR A 487 2.34 -37.90 24.51
N LYS A 488 2.88 -38.33 25.66
CA LYS A 488 3.97 -39.32 25.69
C LYS A 488 3.57 -40.67 25.10
N ARG A 489 2.32 -41.11 25.32
CA ARG A 489 1.80 -42.36 24.76
C ARG A 489 1.65 -42.28 23.23
N ALA A 490 1.16 -41.15 22.74
CA ALA A 490 0.98 -40.92 21.31
C ALA A 490 2.32 -40.73 20.57
N PHE A 491 3.29 -40.10 21.22
CA PHE A 491 4.59 -39.71 20.64
C PHE A 491 5.73 -40.20 21.54
N PRO A 492 6.03 -41.51 21.55
CA PRO A 492 6.97 -42.12 22.50
C PRO A 492 8.40 -41.58 22.37
N GLY A 493 8.81 -41.11 21.19
CA GLY A 493 10.11 -40.49 20.91
C GLY A 493 10.19 -38.99 21.21
N ILE A 494 9.13 -38.37 21.74
CA ILE A 494 9.14 -36.92 22.01
C ILE A 494 10.21 -36.54 23.03
N ASN A 495 10.97 -35.49 22.70
CA ASN A 495 11.95 -34.86 23.56
C ASN A 495 11.60 -33.36 23.72
N LEU A 496 10.88 -33.01 24.78
CA LEU A 496 10.41 -31.64 24.98
C LEU A 496 11.57 -30.63 25.03
N ALA A 497 12.70 -30.95 25.66
CA ALA A 497 13.85 -30.06 25.74
C ALA A 497 14.44 -29.70 24.36
N ALA A 498 14.28 -30.57 23.36
CA ALA A 498 14.75 -30.28 22.00
C ALA A 498 14.07 -29.05 21.40
N TYR A 499 12.84 -28.71 21.82
CA TYR A 499 12.12 -27.53 21.30
C TYR A 499 12.85 -26.21 21.58
N ALA A 500 13.74 -26.13 22.58
CA ALA A 500 14.56 -24.94 22.81
C ALA A 500 15.56 -24.69 21.66
N ALA A 501 15.99 -25.74 20.96
CA ALA A 501 16.92 -25.67 19.85
C ALA A 501 16.24 -25.29 18.52
N ASN A 502 17.05 -25.14 17.47
CA ASN A 502 16.55 -25.00 16.11
C ASN A 502 15.82 -26.29 15.67
N SER A 503 14.74 -26.15 14.90
CA SER A 503 13.93 -27.30 14.53
C SER A 503 14.58 -28.32 13.60
N ARG A 504 15.75 -28.00 13.03
CA ARG A 504 16.58 -28.96 12.25
C ARG A 504 16.96 -30.20 13.05
N THR A 505 17.05 -30.10 14.38
CA THR A 505 17.48 -31.21 15.25
C THR A 505 16.32 -31.85 16.02
N TRP A 506 15.08 -31.51 15.70
CA TRP A 506 13.92 -32.05 16.40
C TRP A 506 13.63 -33.48 15.92
N PRO A 507 13.35 -34.43 16.84
CA PRO A 507 12.84 -35.75 16.47
C PRO A 507 11.54 -35.68 15.66
N ASP A 508 11.26 -36.68 14.81
CA ASP A 508 9.98 -36.79 14.09
C ASP A 508 8.77 -36.68 15.03
N ASP A 509 8.87 -37.26 16.23
CA ASP A 509 7.80 -37.21 17.23
C ASP A 509 7.63 -35.81 17.86
N ASN A 510 8.65 -34.95 17.84
CA ASN A 510 8.48 -33.54 18.17
C ASN A 510 7.73 -32.79 17.06
N ILE A 511 7.95 -33.13 15.78
CA ILE A 511 7.21 -32.52 14.68
C ILE A 511 5.74 -32.95 14.75
N ARG A 512 5.48 -34.24 14.95
CA ARG A 512 4.12 -34.80 15.10
C ARG A 512 3.38 -34.21 16.29
N ALA A 513 4.02 -34.17 17.46
CA ALA A 513 3.41 -33.60 18.65
C ALA A 513 3.10 -32.12 18.44
N LEU A 514 4.04 -31.34 17.89
CA LEU A 514 3.79 -29.93 17.63
C LEU A 514 2.67 -29.70 16.62
N GLY A 515 2.55 -30.57 15.60
CA GLY A 515 1.40 -30.60 14.70
C GLY A 515 0.09 -30.76 15.45
N SER A 516 0.01 -31.75 16.35
CA SER A 516 -1.15 -31.95 17.24
C SER A 516 -1.50 -30.69 18.03
N GLU A 517 -0.51 -30.02 18.62
CA GLU A 517 -0.71 -28.83 19.46
C GLU A 517 -1.00 -27.52 18.68
N TYR A 518 -0.82 -27.53 17.36
CA TYR A 518 -1.06 -26.34 16.52
C TYR A 518 -2.55 -26.12 16.23
N THR A 519 -3.29 -27.22 16.06
CA THR A 519 -4.73 -27.23 15.75
C THR A 519 -5.62 -27.26 17.01
N SER A 520 -5.02 -27.36 18.20
CA SER A 520 -5.71 -27.46 19.49
C SER A 520 -5.16 -26.48 20.53
N ALA A 521 -5.71 -26.50 21.75
CA ALA A 521 -5.16 -25.76 22.87
C ALA A 521 -3.76 -26.31 23.23
N PRO A 522 -2.68 -25.49 23.17
CA PRO A 522 -1.33 -26.01 23.29
C PRO A 522 -1.03 -26.69 24.62
N TRP A 523 -0.58 -27.94 24.54
CA TRP A 523 -0.07 -28.76 25.64
C TRP A 523 -1.10 -28.98 26.76
N ASP A 524 -2.35 -29.22 26.40
CA ASP A 524 -3.44 -29.60 27.30
C ASP A 524 -3.64 -31.13 27.44
N ASP A 525 -2.72 -31.91 26.86
CA ASP A 525 -2.71 -33.38 26.79
C ASP A 525 -3.87 -33.97 25.95
N ARG A 526 -4.53 -33.17 25.10
CA ARG A 526 -5.48 -33.63 24.08
C ARG A 526 -4.78 -33.72 22.72
N VAL A 527 -4.55 -34.95 22.28
CA VAL A 527 -3.73 -35.23 21.09
C VAL A 527 -4.54 -35.44 19.81
N SER A 528 -4.12 -34.79 18.73
CA SER A 528 -4.54 -35.07 17.35
C SER A 528 -3.44 -35.82 16.61
N VAL A 529 -3.42 -37.15 16.77
CA VAL A 529 -2.40 -38.02 16.13
C VAL A 529 -2.49 -37.96 14.61
N GLY A 530 -3.71 -37.88 14.06
CA GLY A 530 -3.94 -37.79 12.62
C GLY A 530 -3.27 -36.54 12.02
N TRP A 531 -3.50 -35.38 12.62
CA TRP A 531 -2.91 -34.12 12.14
C TRP A 531 -1.39 -34.09 12.31
N GLY A 532 -0.88 -34.55 13.45
CA GLY A 532 0.57 -34.66 13.69
C GLY A 532 1.29 -35.51 12.64
N ASN A 533 0.71 -36.65 12.26
CA ASN A 533 1.26 -37.50 11.19
C ASN A 533 1.17 -36.83 9.81
N PHE A 534 0.07 -36.12 9.54
CA PHE A 534 -0.13 -35.40 8.28
C PHE A 534 0.91 -34.30 8.08
N VAL A 535 1.22 -33.54 9.14
CA VAL A 535 2.29 -32.53 9.15
C VAL A 535 3.67 -33.16 8.93
N LEU A 536 3.98 -34.30 9.57
CA LEU A 536 5.26 -34.98 9.34
C LEU A 536 5.41 -35.46 7.88
N GLU A 537 4.32 -35.96 7.29
CA GLU A 537 4.31 -36.37 5.88
C GLU A 537 4.50 -35.16 4.95
N ALA A 538 3.88 -34.01 5.25
CA ALA A 538 4.14 -32.76 4.55
C ALA A 538 5.59 -32.29 4.72
N TYR A 539 6.20 -32.45 5.90
CA TYR A 539 7.60 -32.11 6.15
C TYR A 539 8.55 -32.92 5.27
N ARG A 540 8.29 -34.22 5.11
CA ARG A 540 9.05 -35.11 4.21
C ARG A 540 8.89 -34.69 2.75
N ASP A 541 7.69 -34.31 2.33
CA ASP A 541 7.44 -33.83 0.96
C ASP A 541 8.15 -32.51 0.65
N VAL A 542 8.15 -31.58 1.61
CA VAL A 542 8.85 -30.30 1.50
C VAL A 542 10.35 -30.53 1.38
N LEU A 543 10.95 -31.39 2.22
CA LEU A 543 12.37 -31.74 2.09
C LEU A 543 12.66 -32.38 0.74
N ALA A 544 11.79 -33.28 0.28
CA ALA A 544 11.95 -33.96 -1.00
C ALA A 544 11.78 -33.04 -2.22
N SER A 545 11.21 -31.83 -2.06
CA SER A 545 11.15 -30.81 -3.11
C SER A 545 12.52 -30.19 -3.43
N GLY A 546 13.48 -30.25 -2.50
CA GLY A 546 14.83 -29.68 -2.67
C GLY A 546 14.91 -28.15 -2.58
N ILE A 547 13.86 -27.46 -2.12
CA ILE A 547 13.81 -25.98 -2.04
C ILE A 547 14.51 -25.41 -0.78
N PHE A 548 14.54 -26.19 0.31
CA PHE A 548 15.07 -25.79 1.62
C PHE A 548 16.17 -26.73 2.11
#